data_AF-A0A2A7WP74-F1
#
_entry.id   AF-A0A2A7WP74-F1
#
_cell.length_a   1.000
_cell.length_b   1.000
_cell.length_c   1.000
_cell.angle_alpha   90.00
_cell.angle_beta   90.00
_cell.angle_gamma   90.00
#
_symmetry.space_group_name_H-M   'P 1'
#
loop_
_entity.id
_entity.type
_entity.pdbx_description
1 polymer ?
#
loop_
_entity_poly.entity_id
_entity_poly.type
_entity_poly.pdbx_seq_one_letter_code
_entity_poly.pdbx_strand_id
1 'polypeptide(L)' 'MANINGNTSRRHRPYMKIKAYLVENNISQKKLGELLDKSQSAVNQKLNGTGGDFSLQEARLMSAHLGIPSAYFFDVNVP' A
#
# COMPACT_ATOMS: atom_id res chain seq x y z
N MET A 1 8.75 -22.46 -12.91
CA MET A 1 7.84 -21.34 -13.29
C MET A 1 6.73 -21.28 -12.25
N ALA A 2 6.52 -20.13 -11.61
CA ALA A 2 5.58 -20.01 -10.51
C ALA A 2 4.13 -20.25 -10.98
N ASN A 3 3.41 -21.05 -10.19
CA ASN A 3 2.07 -21.52 -10.44
C ASN A 3 1.08 -20.33 -10.37
N ILE A 4 0.43 -20.00 -11.49
CA ILE A 4 -0.54 -18.90 -11.62
C ILE A 4 -1.92 -19.40 -11.15
N ASN A 5 -2.05 -19.74 -9.87
CA ASN A 5 -3.35 -20.07 -9.28
C ASN A 5 -3.94 -18.81 -8.65
N GLY A 6 -4.81 -18.15 -9.44
CA GLY A 6 -5.44 -16.86 -9.14
C GLY A 6 -6.52 -16.92 -8.06
N ASN A 7 -6.16 -17.25 -6.82
CA ASN A 7 -7.02 -16.98 -5.67
C ASN A 7 -6.21 -16.60 -4.43
N THR A 8 -5.41 -15.54 -4.52
CA THR A 8 -4.89 -14.89 -3.31
C THR A 8 -6.08 -14.23 -2.61
N SER A 9 -6.48 -14.75 -1.45
CA SER A 9 -7.56 -14.18 -0.64
C SER A 9 -7.21 -12.74 -0.28
N ARG A 10 -7.89 -11.78 -0.93
CA ARG A 10 -7.69 -10.35 -0.68
C ARG A 10 -8.61 -9.90 0.45
N ARG A 11 -8.06 -9.19 1.43
CA ARG A 11 -8.79 -8.58 2.54
C ARG A 11 -9.36 -7.21 2.18
N HIS A 12 -8.78 -6.54 1.18
CA HIS A 12 -9.28 -5.29 0.64
C HIS A 12 -8.80 -5.10 -0.81
N ARG A 13 -9.32 -4.06 -1.50
CA ARG A 13 -8.88 -3.72 -2.85
C ARG A 13 -7.41 -3.27 -2.84
N PRO A 14 -6.59 -3.66 -3.82
CA PRO A 14 -5.22 -3.17 -3.91
C PRO A 14 -5.16 -1.64 -4.04
N TYR A 15 -4.17 -1.03 -3.38
CA TYR A 15 -3.94 0.41 -3.42
C TYR A 15 -3.26 0.85 -4.73
N MET A 16 -3.99 0.82 -5.85
CA MET A 16 -3.43 1.10 -7.18
C MET A 16 -2.82 2.51 -7.29
N LYS A 17 -3.50 3.52 -6.74
CA LYS A 17 -3.00 4.92 -6.76
C LYS A 17 -1.71 5.08 -5.95
N ILE A 18 -1.61 4.41 -4.79
CA ILE A 18 -0.39 4.44 -3.97
C ILE A 18 0.74 3.72 -4.70
N LYS A 19 0.49 2.56 -5.32
CA LYS A 19 1.51 1.85 -6.11
C LYS A 19 2.05 2.71 -7.25
N ALA A 20 1.18 3.37 -8.00
CA ALA A 20 1.57 4.29 -9.07
C ALA A 20 2.45 5.42 -8.52
N TYR A 21 2.02 6.07 -7.44
CA TYR A 21 2.78 7.14 -6.79
C TYR A 21 4.21 6.71 -6.39
N LEU A 22 4.36 5.51 -5.81
CA LEU A 22 5.68 4.98 -5.42
C LEU A 22 6.61 4.81 -6.62
N VAL A 23 6.07 4.32 -7.75
CA VAL A 23 6.84 4.16 -8.99
C VAL A 23 7.23 5.51 -9.57
N GLU A 24 6.27 6.43 -9.70
CA GLU A 24 6.47 7.77 -10.26
C GLU A 24 7.49 8.60 -9.47
N ASN A 25 7.57 8.40 -8.15
CA ASN A 25 8.47 9.13 -7.26
C ASN A 25 9.73 8.35 -6.88
N ASN A 26 10.01 7.20 -7.52
CA ASN A 26 11.16 6.34 -7.24
C ASN A 26 11.28 5.92 -5.75
N ILE A 27 10.15 5.71 -5.07
CA ILE A 27 10.11 5.29 -3.67
C ILE A 27 10.02 3.76 -3.62
N SER A 28 11.08 3.12 -3.13
CA SER A 28 11.08 1.66 -2.96
C SER A 28 10.15 1.22 -1.82
N GLN A 29 9.57 0.03 -1.94
CA GLN A 29 8.80 -0.58 -0.83
C GLN A 29 9.66 -0.85 0.40
N LYS A 30 10.97 -1.05 0.23
CA LYS A 30 11.93 -1.14 1.34
C LYS A 30 11.98 0.18 2.11
N LYS A 31 12.10 1.31 1.41
CA LYS A 31 12.10 2.64 2.03
C LYS A 31 10.78 2.95 2.75
N LEU A 32 9.67 2.55 2.15
CA LEU A 32 8.36 2.64 2.80
C LEU A 32 8.28 1.75 4.05
N GLY A 33 8.87 0.55 4.01
CA GLY A 33 8.98 -0.34 5.16
C GLY A 33 9.76 0.27 6.31
N GLU A 34 10.90 0.92 6.03
CA GLU A 34 11.70 1.64 7.02
C GLU A 34 10.90 2.76 7.70
N LEU A 35 10.09 3.51 6.95
CA LEU A 35 9.24 4.58 7.50
C LEU A 35 8.14 4.03 8.43
N LEU A 36 7.58 2.87 8.11
CA LEU A 36 6.43 2.29 8.81
C LEU A 36 6.81 1.26 9.88
N ASP A 37 8.10 1.04 10.10
CA ASP A 37 8.66 -0.06 10.90
C ASP A 37 8.07 -1.42 10.48
N LYS A 38 8.21 -1.74 9.19
CA LYS A 38 7.70 -2.97 8.57
C LYS A 38 8.68 -3.59 7.60
N SER A 39 8.60 -4.91 7.48
CA SER A 39 9.27 -5.61 6.40
C SER A 39 8.70 -5.19 5.04
N GLN A 40 9.55 -5.25 4.01
CA GLN A 40 9.13 -5.03 2.63
C GLN A 40 7.98 -5.96 2.21
N SER A 41 7.98 -7.20 2.71
CA SER A 41 6.89 -8.17 2.46
C SER A 41 5.55 -7.71 3.06
N ALA A 42 5.56 -7.20 4.29
CA ALA A 42 4.35 -6.68 4.92
C ALA A 42 3.80 -5.44 4.17
N VAL A 43 4.67 -4.55 3.71
CA VAL A 43 4.28 -3.42 2.84
C VAL A 43 3.68 -3.93 1.53
N ASN A 44 4.30 -4.91 0.88
CA ASN A 44 3.80 -5.49 -0.36
C ASN A 44 2.41 -6.13 -0.17
N GLN A 45 2.18 -6.83 0.95
CA GLN A 45 0.89 -7.42 1.27
C GLN A 45 -0.20 -6.36 1.50
N LYS A 46 0.11 -5.28 2.22
CA LYS A 46 -0.77 -4.12 2.39
C LYS A 46 -1.13 -3.50 1.03
N LEU A 47 -0.14 -3.21 0.19
CA LEU A 47 -0.37 -2.61 -1.14
C LEU A 47 -1.22 -3.51 -2.05
N ASN A 48 -1.02 -4.83 -1.99
CA ASN A 48 -1.74 -5.80 -2.82
C ASN A 48 -3.09 -6.24 -2.25
N GLY A 49 -3.45 -5.79 -1.05
CA GLY A 49 -4.68 -6.19 -0.38
C GLY A 49 -4.68 -7.62 0.13
N THR A 50 -3.52 -8.29 0.20
CA THR A 50 -3.40 -9.65 0.76
C THR A 50 -3.02 -9.65 2.25
N GLY A 51 -2.69 -8.48 2.79
CA GLY A 51 -2.48 -8.22 4.22
C GLY A 51 -3.62 -7.40 4.82
N GLY A 52 -3.43 -6.93 6.06
CA GLY A 52 -4.35 -5.95 6.66
C GLY A 52 -4.25 -4.59 5.99
N ASP A 53 -5.19 -3.71 6.28
CA ASP A 53 -5.22 -2.36 5.70
C ASP A 53 -4.12 -1.45 6.27
N PHE A 54 -3.83 -0.30 5.63
CA PHE A 54 -3.04 0.76 6.23
C PHE A 54 -3.81 1.41 7.37
N SER A 55 -3.16 1.55 8.53
CA SER A 55 -3.77 2.29 9.65
C SER A 55 -3.81 3.79 9.34
N LEU A 56 -4.67 4.54 10.04
CA LEU A 56 -4.71 5.99 9.90
C LEU A 56 -3.36 6.65 10.26
N GLN A 57 -2.63 6.07 11.22
CA GLN A 57 -1.29 6.54 11.58
C GLN A 57 -0.29 6.31 10.43
N GLU A 58 -0.31 5.13 9.81
CA GLU A 58 0.54 4.82 8.66
C GLU A 58 0.23 5.74 7.48
N ALA A 59 -1.06 5.98 7.18
CA ALA A 59 -1.48 6.92 6.14
C ALA A 59 -1.00 8.35 6.39
N ARG A 60 -1.05 8.81 7.65
CA ARG A 60 -0.50 10.12 8.05
C ARG A 60 1.01 10.20 7.87
N LEU A 61 1.76 9.19 8.29
CA LEU A 61 3.21 9.13 8.11
C LEU A 61 3.58 9.16 6.62
N MET A 62 2.90 8.36 5.80
CA MET A 62 3.09 8.33 4.35
C MET A 62 2.77 9.67 3.70
N SER A 63 1.71 10.35 4.12
CA SER A 63 1.36 11.67 3.60
C SER A 63 2.38 12.73 4.02
N ALA A 64 2.78 12.75 5.29
CA ALA A 64 3.68 13.76 5.84
C ALA A 64 5.12 13.63 5.34
N HIS A 65 5.64 12.40 5.20
CA HIS A 65 7.06 12.17 4.86
C HIS A 65 7.29 11.89 3.37
N LEU A 66 6.30 11.34 2.66
CA LEU A 66 6.45 10.94 1.26
C LEU A 66 5.54 11.73 0.32
N GLY A 67 4.66 12.58 0.84
CA GLY A 67 3.74 13.39 0.03
C GLY A 67 2.58 12.61 -0.60
N ILE A 68 2.36 11.36 -0.20
CA ILE A 68 1.28 10.54 -0.76
C ILE A 68 -0.07 11.20 -0.41
N PRO A 69 -0.94 11.53 -1.39
CA PRO A 69 -2.20 12.18 -1.09
C PRO A 69 -3.09 11.30 -0.20
N SER A 70 -3.58 11.85 0.93
CA SER A 70 -4.45 11.11 1.87
C SER A 70 -5.69 10.51 1.19
N ALA A 71 -6.21 11.16 0.15
CA ALA A 71 -7.34 10.65 -0.64
C ALA A 71 -7.07 9.30 -1.31
N TYR A 72 -5.81 8.86 -1.45
CA TYR A 72 -5.47 7.56 -2.03
C TYR A 72 -5.72 6.39 -1.08
N PHE A 73 -5.95 6.66 0.20
CA PHE A 73 -6.24 5.65 1.22
C PHE A 73 -7.74 5.38 1.41
N PHE A 74 -8.61 6.17 0.78
CA PHE A 74 -10.05 6.09 0.97
C PHE A 74 -10.74 5.80 -0.36
N ASP A 75 -11.55 4.74 -0.39
CA ASP A 75 -12.50 4.52 -1.47
C ASP A 75 -13.72 5.41 -1.21
N VAL A 76 -14.00 6.33 -2.13
CA VAL A 76 -15.22 7.14 -2.07
C VAL A 76 -16.37 6.28 -2.59
N ASN A 77 -16.91 5.40 -1.75
CA ASN A 77 -18.24 4.84 -1.99
C ASN A 77 -19.25 5.84 -1.42
N VAL A 78 -19.66 6.79 -2.25
CA VAL A 78 -20.88 7.57 -1.98
C VAL A 78 -22.06 6.70 -2.41
N PRO A 79 -22.99 6.34 -1.51
CA PRO A 79 -24.24 5.69 -1.88
C PRO A 79 -25.15 6.60 -2.71
#